data_AF-A0A7J4G109-F1
#
_entry.id   AF-A0A7J4G109-F1
#
_cell.length_a   1.000
_cell.length_b   1.000
_cell.length_c   1.000
_cell.angle_alpha   90.00
_cell.angle_beta   90.00
_cell.angle_gamma   90.00
#
_symmetry.space_group_name_H-M   'P 1'
#
loop_
_entity.id
_entity.type
_entity.pdbx_description
1 polymer ?
#
loop_
_entity_poly.entity_id
_entity_poly.type
_entity_poly.pdbx_seq_one_letter_code
_entity_poly.pdbx_strand_id
1 'polypeptide(L)' 'MKIIERLELGEYATFKPNKELPRHRWFYFKEGFSRDLVHYLLKKYDVDSGDWVLDPFMGVGTTPLTCREYG' A
#
# COMPACT_ATOMS: atom_id res chain seq x y z
N MET A 1 -21.02 -15.47 -2.39
CA MET A 1 -19.71 -14.78 -2.46
C MET A 1 -19.01 -15.19 -3.74
N LYS A 2 -18.73 -14.27 -4.67
CA LYS A 2 -17.99 -14.59 -5.89
C LYS A 2 -16.51 -14.35 -5.61
N ILE A 3 -15.73 -15.42 -5.53
CA ILE A 3 -14.26 -15.31 -5.42
C ILE A 3 -13.73 -14.99 -6.82
N ILE A 4 -12.86 -14.00 -6.90
CA ILE A 4 -12.20 -13.61 -8.15
C ILE A 4 -10.71 -13.57 -7.89
N GLU A 5 -9.94 -14.34 -8.65
CA GLU A 5 -8.48 -14.32 -8.56
C GLU A 5 -7.89 -13.08 -9.24
N ARG A 6 -6.86 -12.52 -8.60
CA ARG A 6 -6.13 -11.31 -8.98
C ARG A 6 -4.63 -11.54 -8.76
N LEU A 7 -4.08 -12.54 -9.46
CA LEU A 7 -2.69 -12.97 -9.27
C LEU A 7 -1.68 -11.86 -9.61
N GLU A 8 -2.07 -10.91 -10.45
CA GLU A 8 -1.28 -9.72 -10.78
C GLU A 8 -0.99 -8.81 -9.57
N LEU A 9 -1.80 -8.88 -8.50
CA LEU A 9 -1.58 -8.14 -7.26
C LEU A 9 -0.65 -8.90 -6.28
N GLY A 10 -0.19 -10.09 -6.64
CA GLY A 10 0.56 -10.97 -5.74
C GLY A 10 1.83 -10.31 -5.17
N GLU A 11 2.61 -9.63 -6.01
CA GLU A 11 3.81 -8.90 -5.54
C GLU A 11 3.43 -7.72 -4.63
N TYR A 12 2.30 -7.05 -4.89
CA TYR A 12 1.84 -5.91 -4.10
C TYR A 12 1.44 -6.30 -2.68
N ALA A 13 0.98 -7.54 -2.49
CA ALA A 13 0.65 -8.12 -1.20
C ALA A 13 1.90 -8.50 -0.36
N THR A 14 3.11 -8.17 -0.83
CA THR A 14 4.36 -8.44 -0.11
C THR A 14 5.16 -7.17 0.14
N PHE A 15 6.06 -7.22 1.14
CA PHE A 15 6.97 -6.11 1.43
C PHE A 15 8.13 -6.01 0.43
N LYS A 16 8.32 -6.99 -0.47
CA LYS A 16 9.52 -7.05 -1.32
C LYS A 16 9.80 -5.74 -2.06
N PRO A 17 8.82 -5.05 -2.69
CA PRO A 17 9.10 -3.80 -3.40
C PRO A 17 9.59 -2.67 -2.47
N ASN A 18 9.13 -2.64 -1.23
CA ASN A 18 9.46 -1.58 -0.27
C ASN A 18 10.94 -1.59 0.15
N LYS A 19 11.67 -2.69 -0.06
CA LYS A 19 13.09 -2.81 0.30
C LYS A 19 13.98 -1.81 -0.45
N GLU A 20 13.59 -1.45 -1.67
CA GLU A 20 14.38 -0.56 -2.54
C GLU A 20 13.85 0.88 -2.54
N LEU A 21 12.66 1.12 -2.00
CA LEU A 21 12.00 2.42 -2.06
C LEU A 21 12.44 3.34 -0.90
N PRO A 22 12.85 4.60 -1.20
CA PRO A 22 13.06 5.62 -0.16
C PRO A 22 11.83 5.74 0.74
N ARG A 23 12.06 6.08 2.02
CA ARG A 23 11.04 6.19 3.09
C ARG A 23 10.33 4.90 3.46
N HIS A 24 10.13 3.95 2.55
CA HIS A 24 9.45 2.66 2.81
C HIS A 24 10.40 1.57 3.32
N ARG A 25 11.70 1.65 3.00
CA ARG A 25 12.72 0.67 3.42
C ARG A 25 13.25 0.84 4.86
N TRP A 26 12.63 1.70 5.66
CA TRP A 26 13.16 2.07 6.99
C TRP A 26 13.10 0.91 8.01
N PHE A 27 12.19 -0.03 7.82
CA PHE A 27 12.08 -1.25 8.63
C PHE A 27 11.55 -2.39 7.76
N TYR A 28 12.24 -3.52 7.73
CA TYR A 28 11.77 -4.70 7.02
C TYR A 28 10.64 -5.38 7.80
N PHE A 29 9.45 -5.44 7.21
CA PHE A 29 8.29 -6.11 7.81
C PHE A 29 7.79 -7.24 6.91
N LYS A 30 8.01 -8.48 7.31
CA LYS A 30 7.76 -9.67 6.49
C LYS A 30 6.28 -9.82 6.10
N GLU A 31 5.39 -9.53 7.03
CA GLU A 31 3.93 -9.58 6.87
C GLU A 31 3.35 -8.29 6.26
N GLY A 32 4.20 -7.32 5.90
CA GLY A 32 3.81 -6.07 5.28
C GLY A 32 3.47 -6.22 3.80
N PHE A 33 2.59 -5.33 3.32
CA PHE A 33 2.32 -5.11 1.89
C PHE A 33 3.17 -3.95 1.33
N SER A 34 3.22 -3.86 0.00
CA SER A 34 3.98 -2.84 -0.72
C SER A 34 3.26 -1.50 -0.76
N ARG A 35 4.03 -0.43 -0.97
CA ARG A 35 3.52 0.90 -1.32
C ARG A 35 2.61 0.86 -2.55
N ASP A 36 2.91 0.00 -3.53
CA ASP A 36 2.16 -0.10 -4.78
C ASP A 36 0.73 -0.63 -4.57
N LEU A 37 0.50 -1.46 -3.55
CA LEU A 37 -0.86 -1.87 -3.18
C LEU A 37 -1.71 -0.65 -2.81
N VAL A 38 -1.14 0.26 -2.03
CA VAL A 38 -1.85 1.46 -1.57
C VAL A 38 -2.12 2.38 -2.76
N HIS A 39 -1.15 2.62 -3.64
CA HIS A 39 -1.39 3.38 -4.89
C HIS A 39 -2.48 2.76 -5.76
N TYR A 40 -2.45 1.43 -5.94
CA TYR A 40 -3.48 0.74 -6.71
C TYR A 40 -4.87 0.97 -6.11
N LEU A 41 -5.02 0.90 -4.79
CA LEU A 41 -6.30 1.12 -4.11
C LEU A 41 -6.74 2.58 -4.18
N LEU A 42 -5.84 3.54 -3.95
CA LEU A 42 -6.14 4.98 -4.08
C LEU A 42 -6.67 5.29 -5.48
N LYS A 43 -5.99 4.80 -6.52
CA LYS A 43 -6.43 4.98 -7.91
C LYS A 43 -7.74 4.24 -8.21
N LYS A 44 -7.90 3.01 -7.72
CA LYS A 44 -9.10 2.20 -7.99
C LYS A 44 -10.38 2.81 -7.43
N TYR A 45 -10.27 3.53 -6.32
CA TYR A 45 -11.40 4.18 -5.66
C TYR A 45 -11.45 5.69 -5.93
N ASP A 46 -10.66 6.19 -6.88
CA ASP A 46 -10.61 7.60 -7.28
C ASP A 46 -10.41 8.56 -6.08
N VAL A 47 -9.57 8.15 -5.12
CA VAL A 47 -9.28 8.93 -3.90
C VAL A 47 -8.46 10.17 -4.26
N ASP A 48 -8.86 11.32 -3.71
CA ASP A 48 -8.13 12.59 -3.84
C ASP A 48 -7.75 13.23 -2.49
N SER A 49 -7.13 14.41 -2.54
CA SER A 49 -6.63 15.12 -1.37
C SER A 49 -7.71 15.69 -0.43
N GLY A 50 -8.97 15.68 -0.86
CA GLY A 50 -10.14 16.01 -0.05
C GLY A 50 -10.67 14.84 0.77
N ASP A 51 -10.26 13.61 0.45
CA ASP A 51 -10.72 12.39 1.11
C ASP A 51 -9.90 12.02 2.35
N TRP A 52 -10.52 11.22 3.22
CA TRP A 52 -9.86 10.66 4.39
C TRP A 52 -9.51 9.19 4.20
N VAL A 53 -8.23 8.85 4.39
CA VAL A 53 -7.76 7.46 4.42
C VAL A 53 -7.46 7.04 5.86
N LEU A 54 -8.19 6.03 6.34
CA LEU A 54 -8.00 5.45 7.66
C LEU A 54 -7.36 4.06 7.57
N ASP A 55 -6.23 3.89 8.22
CA ASP A 55 -5.58 2.59 8.42
C ASP A 55 -5.33 2.36 9.93
N PRO A 56 -6.22 1.60 10.60
CA PRO A 56 -6.07 1.30 12.02
C PRO A 56 -5.00 0.23 12.30
N PHE A 57 -4.40 -0.36 11.26
CA PHE A 57 -3.40 -1.44 11.34
C PHE A 57 -2.11 -1.05 10.62
N MET A 58 -1.68 0.20 10.81
CA MET A 58 -0.67 0.87 10.00
C MET A 58 0.71 0.20 9.92
N GLY A 59 1.02 -0.77 10.78
CA GLY A 59 2.28 -1.53 10.76
C GLY A 59 3.49 -0.60 10.71
N VAL A 60 4.28 -0.71 9.65
CA VAL A 60 5.45 0.16 9.38
C VAL A 60 5.13 1.46 8.64
N GLY A 61 3.87 1.88 8.67
CA GLY A 61 3.41 3.14 8.09
C GLY A 61 3.30 3.13 6.56
N THR A 62 3.20 1.96 5.90
CA THR A 62 3.11 1.90 4.42
C THR A 62 1.97 2.77 3.88
N THR A 63 0.77 2.68 4.47
CA THR A 63 -0.40 3.47 4.05
C THR A 63 -0.19 4.97 4.19
N PRO A 64 0.04 5.54 5.39
CA PRO A 64 0.16 7.00 5.54
C PRO A 64 1.38 7.58 4.81
N LEU A 65 2.48 6.83 4.68
CA LEU A 65 3.63 7.26 3.89
C LEU A 65 3.28 7.37 2.41
N THR A 66 2.54 6.40 1.87
CA THR A 66 2.11 6.38 0.47
C THR A 66 1.08 7.47 0.20
N CYS A 67 0.06 7.64 1.06
CA CYS A 67 -0.93 8.71 0.90
C CYS A 67 -0.26 10.09 0.83
N ARG A 68 0.70 10.36 1.73
CA ARG A 68 1.47 11.60 1.70
C ARG A 68 2.34 11.76 0.44
N GLU A 69 2.76 10.67 -0.17
CA GLU A 69 3.55 10.66 -1.41
C GLU A 69 2.66 10.81 -2.66
N TYR A 70 1.38 10.42 -2.57
CA TYR A 70 0.41 10.45 -3.65
C TYR A 70 -0.17 11.85 -3.92
N GLY A 71 -0.40 12.65 -2.87
CA GLY A 71 -0.93 14.00 -2.97
C GLY A 71 -2.01 14.26 -1.94
#